data_AF-A0A1C4W4U3-F1
#
_entry.id   AF-A0A1C4W4U3-F1
#
_cell.length_a   1.000
_cell.length_b   1.000
_cell.length_c   1.000
_cell.angle_alpha   90.00
_cell.angle_beta   90.00
_cell.angle_gamma   90.00
#
_symmetry.space_group_name_H-M   'P 1'
#
loop_
_entity.id
_entity.type
_entity.pdbx_description
1 polymer ?
#
loop_
_entity_poly.entity_id
_entity_poly.type
_entity_poly.pdbx_seq_one_letter_code
_entity_poly.pdbx_strand_id
1 'polypeptide(L)'
;MATTHTPYDAVLHAARDVSRLDCALDAEMLGTALLGSVYAVAESDRSTAVREFVSGFLAATSRRRTASATTIRRVFARLVPDAEGADRVKPGAQAPSWSDQLGRVHLTGCWAYGDVYGDQTSYLATFAYDEAAGGPEHAMVALVDHNIGITKDIFVGGPAERILEQVRQMCATDELTWFRTEDPARLHSEVSRHLAITDDLGDLPGEGSLATDRTIAGARLALLPRPVRTPVDPEPLTPAERTALVRQFLASPEAARFGLDTMDGPELASLHFCLSLLLDHAASFPDADPLRWSPTVAELFLLDWVHRRAVLDMDDAALLPRVLRAWAGYAARRRGLPESAASQTDSAIEEMVPEFARLYSTGERRSPATAAVAQLMADGVDPDDPEALHAWIEANRHHLTDD
;
A
#
# COMPACT_ATOMS: atom_id res chain seq x y z
N MET A 1 -39.38 27.46 3.09
CA MET A 1 -38.03 27.51 3.71
C MET A 1 -37.35 26.20 3.36
N ALA A 2 -36.35 26.23 2.48
CA ALA A 2 -35.57 25.03 2.17
C ALA A 2 -34.87 24.59 3.46
N THR A 3 -35.21 23.41 3.97
CA THR A 3 -34.49 22.83 5.09
C THR A 3 -33.05 22.65 4.65
N THR A 4 -32.12 23.36 5.26
CA THR A 4 -30.68 23.06 5.15
C THR A 4 -30.51 21.64 5.70
N HIS A 5 -30.39 20.67 4.81
CA HIS A 5 -30.17 19.28 5.18
C HIS A 5 -28.74 19.20 5.70
N THR A 6 -28.59 19.01 7.01
CA THR A 6 -27.26 18.74 7.56
C THR A 6 -26.80 17.36 7.08
N PRO A 7 -25.49 17.07 7.01
CA PRO A 7 -24.99 15.72 6.76
C PRO A 7 -25.63 14.68 7.70
N TYR A 8 -25.97 15.07 8.94
CA TYR A 8 -26.64 14.21 9.91
C TYR A 8 -28.09 13.88 9.52
N ASP A 9 -28.83 14.81 8.91
CA ASP A 9 -30.18 14.53 8.42
C ASP A 9 -30.15 13.55 7.23
N ALA A 10 -29.12 13.65 6.38
CA ALA A 10 -28.90 12.69 5.30
C ALA A 10 -28.63 11.27 5.84
N VAL A 11 -27.78 11.14 6.86
CA VAL A 11 -27.54 9.87 7.56
C VAL A 11 -28.83 9.32 8.16
N LEU A 12 -29.61 10.14 8.88
CA LEU A 12 -30.88 9.70 9.48
C LEU A 12 -31.89 9.26 8.42
N HIS A 13 -31.92 9.93 7.27
CA HIS A 13 -32.80 9.57 6.16
C HIS A 13 -32.38 8.26 5.48
N ALA A 14 -31.08 8.05 5.29
CA ALA A 14 -30.53 6.82 4.73
C ALA A 14 -30.72 5.63 5.68
N ALA A 15 -30.54 5.84 6.99
CA ALA A 15 -30.72 4.82 8.02
C ALA A 15 -32.18 4.65 8.49
N ARG A 16 -33.18 5.19 7.78
CA ARG A 16 -34.59 5.16 8.22
C ARG A 16 -35.14 3.74 8.47
N ASP A 17 -34.65 2.77 7.73
CA ASP A 17 -35.09 1.37 7.80
C ASP A 17 -34.11 0.48 8.61
N VAL A 18 -33.10 1.08 9.28
CA VAL A 18 -32.09 0.31 10.06
C VAL A 18 -32.72 -0.64 11.08
N SER A 19 -33.84 -0.26 11.70
CA SER A 19 -34.52 -1.11 12.69
C SER A 19 -35.23 -2.33 12.09
N ARG A 20 -35.32 -2.42 10.76
CA ARG A 20 -35.94 -3.53 10.01
C ARG A 20 -34.92 -4.54 9.48
N LEU A 21 -33.63 -4.30 9.70
CA LEU A 21 -32.58 -5.25 9.33
C LEU A 21 -32.70 -6.53 10.15
N ASP A 22 -32.26 -7.63 9.57
CA ASP A 22 -32.45 -8.97 10.13
C ASP A 22 -31.39 -9.31 11.18
N CYS A 23 -30.16 -8.80 11.02
CA CYS A 23 -29.05 -9.11 11.91
C CYS A 23 -28.12 -7.93 12.21
N ALA A 24 -27.22 -8.12 13.17
CA ALA A 24 -26.26 -7.10 13.59
C ALA A 24 -25.21 -6.82 12.51
N LEU A 25 -24.77 -7.83 11.77
CA LEU A 25 -23.83 -7.67 10.67
C LEU A 25 -24.39 -6.72 9.60
N ASP A 26 -25.64 -6.88 9.17
CA ASP A 26 -26.27 -5.98 8.20
C ASP A 26 -26.32 -4.54 8.71
N ALA A 27 -26.58 -4.36 10.00
CA ALA A 27 -26.60 -3.04 10.62
C ALA A 27 -25.21 -2.41 10.68
N GLU A 28 -24.18 -3.20 10.98
CA GLU A 28 -22.78 -2.76 10.92
C GLU A 28 -22.33 -2.43 9.49
N MET A 29 -22.74 -3.23 8.50
CA MET A 29 -22.49 -3.00 7.07
C MET A 29 -23.18 -1.72 6.56
N LEU A 30 -24.43 -1.48 6.97
CA LEU A 30 -25.10 -0.20 6.70
C LEU A 30 -24.35 0.96 7.37
N GLY A 31 -23.95 0.79 8.62
CA GLY A 31 -23.24 1.82 9.37
C GLY A 31 -21.90 2.20 8.75
N THR A 32 -21.09 1.20 8.37
CA THR A 32 -19.79 1.43 7.71
C THR A 32 -19.97 2.08 6.34
N ALA A 33 -20.96 1.67 5.54
CA ALA A 33 -21.21 2.28 4.24
C ALA A 33 -21.54 3.78 4.35
N LEU A 34 -22.30 4.17 5.37
CA LEU A 34 -22.61 5.59 5.63
C LEU A 34 -21.37 6.39 6.07
N LEU A 35 -20.49 5.78 6.86
CA LEU A 35 -19.24 6.41 7.30
C LEU A 35 -18.17 6.42 6.19
N GLY A 36 -18.27 5.52 5.21
CA GLY A 36 -17.33 5.45 4.10
C GLY A 36 -17.35 6.70 3.21
N SER A 37 -18.49 7.38 3.09
CA SER A 37 -18.54 8.68 2.40
C SER A 37 -17.76 9.77 3.16
N VAL A 38 -17.77 9.75 4.49
CA VAL A 38 -16.98 10.68 5.31
C VAL A 38 -15.49 10.38 5.15
N TYR A 39 -15.13 9.10 5.19
CA TYR A 39 -13.77 8.64 4.97
C TYR A 39 -13.24 9.05 3.58
N ALA A 40 -14.04 8.83 2.52
CA ALA A 40 -13.64 9.11 1.14
C ALA A 40 -13.44 10.60 0.84
N VAL A 41 -14.21 11.48 1.47
CA VAL A 41 -14.17 12.93 1.22
C VAL A 41 -13.09 13.64 2.03
N ALA A 42 -12.61 13.04 3.12
CA ALA A 42 -11.52 13.61 3.91
C ALA A 42 -10.19 13.57 3.14
N GLU A 43 -9.43 14.68 3.17
CA GLU A 43 -8.18 14.85 2.42
C GLU A 43 -6.97 14.18 3.11
N SER A 44 -6.98 14.11 4.46
CA SER A 44 -5.96 13.45 5.28
C SER A 44 -6.52 13.16 6.67
N ASP A 45 -5.79 12.41 7.51
CA ASP A 45 -6.21 11.97 8.85
C ASP A 45 -7.68 11.48 8.86
N ARG A 46 -7.99 10.60 7.90
CA ARG A 46 -9.36 10.14 7.67
C ARG A 46 -9.94 9.43 8.88
N SER A 47 -9.08 8.79 9.68
CA SER A 47 -9.45 8.16 10.94
C SER A 47 -10.05 9.17 11.93
N THR A 48 -9.45 10.36 12.04
CA THR A 48 -9.94 11.45 12.89
C THR A 48 -11.19 12.07 12.29
N ALA A 49 -11.23 12.32 10.98
CA ALA A 49 -12.42 12.89 10.34
C ALA A 49 -13.68 12.04 10.60
N VAL A 50 -13.59 10.71 10.50
CA VAL A 50 -14.70 9.80 10.81
C VAL A 50 -15.07 9.87 12.30
N ARG A 51 -14.08 9.88 13.20
CA ARG A 51 -14.30 9.98 14.66
C ARG A 51 -14.98 11.29 15.06
N GLU A 52 -14.55 12.42 14.51
CA GLU A 52 -15.15 13.73 14.75
C GLU A 52 -16.58 13.79 14.20
N PHE A 53 -16.80 13.26 13.01
CA PHE A 53 -18.14 13.16 12.43
C PHE A 53 -19.09 12.35 13.33
N VAL A 54 -18.67 11.17 13.81
CA VAL A 54 -19.49 10.37 14.72
C VAL A 54 -19.74 11.10 16.02
N SER A 55 -18.73 11.74 16.61
CA SER A 55 -18.87 12.53 17.85
C SER A 55 -19.93 13.63 17.69
N GLY A 56 -19.83 14.41 16.60
CA GLY A 56 -20.79 15.44 16.25
C GLY A 56 -22.19 14.89 15.98
N PHE A 57 -22.30 13.77 15.26
CA PHE A 57 -23.57 13.09 15.00
C PHE A 57 -24.26 12.64 16.29
N LEU A 58 -23.53 11.99 17.20
CA LEU A 58 -24.06 11.51 18.48
C LEU A 58 -24.58 12.66 19.36
N ALA A 59 -23.86 13.78 19.39
CA ALA A 59 -24.26 14.98 20.13
C ALA A 59 -25.50 15.65 19.51
N ALA A 60 -25.48 15.91 18.21
CA ALA A 60 -26.54 16.61 17.49
C ALA A 60 -27.87 15.83 17.45
N THR A 61 -27.79 14.50 17.39
CA THR A 61 -28.97 13.63 17.32
C THR A 61 -29.44 13.11 18.68
N SER A 62 -28.82 13.57 19.78
CA SER A 62 -29.10 13.10 21.15
C SER A 62 -30.56 13.19 21.58
N ARG A 63 -31.27 14.21 21.11
CA ARG A 63 -32.70 14.47 21.40
C ARG A 63 -33.67 13.77 20.43
N ARG A 64 -33.19 13.19 19.33
CA ARG A 64 -34.04 12.44 18.38
C ARG A 64 -34.36 11.08 18.99
N ARG A 65 -35.65 10.79 19.20
CA ARG A 65 -36.14 9.58 19.89
C ARG A 65 -36.80 8.54 18.97
N THR A 66 -36.74 8.74 17.66
CA THR A 66 -37.24 7.73 16.72
C THR A 66 -36.41 6.45 16.81
N ALA A 67 -37.03 5.29 16.59
CA ALA A 67 -36.35 3.99 16.66
C ALA A 67 -35.09 3.98 15.78
N SER A 68 -35.21 4.39 14.52
CA SER A 68 -34.11 4.45 13.56
C SER A 68 -32.96 5.35 14.03
N ALA A 69 -33.26 6.53 14.60
CA ALA A 69 -32.24 7.44 15.13
C ALA A 69 -31.50 6.85 16.35
N THR A 70 -32.23 6.21 17.26
CA THR A 70 -31.59 5.55 18.41
C THR A 70 -30.76 4.34 18.00
N THR A 71 -31.23 3.59 17.00
CA THR A 71 -30.56 2.39 16.49
C THR A 71 -29.27 2.75 15.73
N ILE A 72 -29.30 3.71 14.80
CA ILE A 72 -28.11 4.10 14.04
C ILE A 72 -27.03 4.73 14.94
N ARG A 73 -27.42 5.49 15.97
CA ARG A 73 -26.48 6.00 16.98
C ARG A 73 -25.75 4.86 17.70
N ARG A 74 -26.46 3.78 18.01
CA ARG A 74 -25.87 2.59 18.66
C ARG A 74 -24.92 1.85 17.71
N VAL A 75 -25.28 1.73 16.43
CA VAL A 75 -24.40 1.18 15.39
C VAL A 75 -23.11 2.00 15.30
N PHE A 76 -23.22 3.33 15.13
CA PHE A 76 -22.04 4.22 15.05
C PHE A 76 -21.18 4.19 16.30
N ALA A 77 -21.78 4.23 17.48
CA ALA A 77 -21.05 4.13 18.74
C ALA A 77 -20.30 2.79 18.91
N ARG A 78 -20.79 1.71 18.30
CA ARG A 78 -20.10 0.42 18.33
C ARG A 78 -18.99 0.32 17.28
N LEU A 79 -19.22 0.86 16.09
CA LEU A 79 -18.24 0.91 15.00
C LEU A 79 -17.07 1.86 15.31
N VAL A 80 -17.34 2.96 16.02
CA VAL A 80 -16.34 3.98 16.37
C VAL A 80 -16.38 4.24 17.89
N PRO A 81 -15.86 3.29 18.70
CA PRO A 81 -15.97 3.36 20.16
C PRO A 81 -15.19 4.53 20.79
N ASP A 82 -14.19 5.05 20.08
CA ASP A 82 -13.35 6.16 20.53
C ASP A 82 -13.97 7.54 20.25
N ALA A 83 -15.15 7.60 19.60
CA ALA A 83 -15.86 8.85 19.39
C ALA A 83 -16.45 9.40 20.70
N GLU A 84 -16.45 10.72 20.87
CA GLU A 84 -16.95 11.35 22.08
C GLU A 84 -18.45 11.04 22.27
N GLY A 85 -18.77 10.49 23.45
CA GLY A 85 -20.15 10.14 23.82
C GLY A 85 -20.63 8.79 23.29
N ALA A 86 -19.79 8.02 22.60
CA ALA A 86 -20.10 6.64 22.19
C ALA A 86 -20.41 5.74 23.41
N ASP A 87 -19.63 5.86 24.48
CA ASP A 87 -19.79 5.17 25.76
C ASP A 87 -21.15 5.46 26.46
N ARG A 88 -21.76 6.62 26.17
CA ARG A 88 -23.04 7.06 26.74
C ARG A 88 -24.25 6.59 25.94
N VAL A 89 -24.05 6.03 24.74
CA VAL A 89 -25.16 5.57 23.90
C VAL A 89 -25.78 4.30 24.49
N LYS A 90 -27.04 4.41 24.89
CA LYS A 90 -27.83 3.29 25.43
C LYS A 90 -28.78 2.71 24.38
N PRO A 91 -29.16 1.43 24.51
CA PRO A 91 -30.23 0.85 23.70
C PRO A 91 -31.52 1.68 23.80
N GLY A 92 -32.21 1.86 22.68
CA GLY A 92 -33.54 2.46 22.65
C GLY A 92 -34.60 1.49 23.19
N ALA A 93 -35.76 2.01 23.62
CA ALA A 93 -36.87 1.17 24.08
C ALA A 93 -37.44 0.24 23.00
N GLN A 94 -37.22 0.57 21.72
CA GLN A 94 -37.60 -0.21 20.55
C GLN A 94 -36.35 -0.78 19.83
N ALA A 95 -35.29 -1.07 20.59
CA ALA A 95 -34.08 -1.64 20.01
C ALA A 95 -34.38 -3.02 19.39
N PRO A 96 -33.92 -3.28 18.15
CA PRO A 96 -34.03 -4.61 17.55
C PRO A 96 -33.31 -5.68 18.40
N SER A 97 -33.74 -6.94 18.28
CA SER A 97 -33.14 -8.06 19.04
C SER A 97 -31.65 -8.25 18.75
N TRP A 98 -31.22 -8.00 17.51
CA TRP A 98 -29.80 -8.05 17.11
C TRP A 98 -28.95 -6.92 17.71
N SER A 99 -29.56 -5.89 18.28
CA SER A 99 -28.84 -4.69 18.73
C SER A 99 -27.82 -4.99 19.83
N ASP A 100 -28.06 -6.02 20.64
CA ASP A 100 -27.12 -6.47 21.67
C ASP A 100 -25.96 -7.30 21.12
N GLN A 101 -26.05 -7.76 19.86
CA GLN A 101 -25.01 -8.52 19.18
C GLN A 101 -23.99 -7.62 18.46
N LEU A 102 -24.22 -6.31 18.36
CA LEU A 102 -23.31 -5.37 17.68
C LEU A 102 -21.88 -5.51 18.22
N GLY A 103 -20.94 -5.85 17.34
CA GLY A 103 -19.53 -6.09 17.60
C GLY A 103 -19.25 -7.22 18.60
N ARG A 104 -20.19 -8.15 18.85
CA ARG A 104 -19.98 -9.38 19.64
C ARG A 104 -19.62 -10.53 18.71
N VAL A 105 -18.50 -10.37 18.05
CA VAL A 105 -18.02 -11.29 17.03
C VAL A 105 -16.66 -11.83 17.47
N HIS A 106 -16.37 -13.09 17.15
CA HIS A 106 -15.08 -13.72 17.44
C HIS A 106 -14.39 -14.19 16.16
N LEU A 107 -13.06 -14.26 16.19
CA LEU A 107 -12.24 -14.76 15.09
C LEU A 107 -12.42 -16.27 14.96
N THR A 108 -12.70 -16.77 13.75
CA THR A 108 -12.79 -18.21 13.45
C THR A 108 -11.59 -18.72 12.65
N GLY A 109 -10.85 -17.85 11.97
CA GLY A 109 -9.64 -18.24 11.25
C GLY A 109 -8.88 -17.06 10.65
N CYS A 110 -7.60 -17.29 10.35
CA CYS A 110 -6.66 -16.26 9.90
C CYS A 110 -5.67 -16.84 8.88
N TRP A 111 -5.54 -16.17 7.74
CA TRP A 111 -4.73 -16.58 6.60
C TRP A 111 -4.06 -15.37 5.94
N ALA A 112 -3.04 -15.65 5.15
CA ALA A 112 -2.43 -14.69 4.24
C ALA A 112 -2.16 -15.37 2.90
N TYR A 113 -2.25 -14.58 1.83
CA TYR A 113 -1.88 -14.98 0.49
C TYR A 113 -1.30 -13.79 -0.26
N GLY A 114 -0.51 -14.06 -1.29
CA GLY A 114 0.16 -13.01 -2.06
C GLY A 114 0.88 -13.58 -3.26
N ASP A 115 1.54 -12.71 -4.01
CA ASP A 115 2.40 -13.13 -5.10
C ASP A 115 3.78 -13.59 -4.58
N VAL A 116 4.46 -14.42 -5.38
CA VAL A 116 5.79 -14.94 -5.06
C VAL A 116 6.87 -13.86 -5.10
N TYR A 117 6.66 -12.74 -5.80
CA TYR A 117 7.61 -11.63 -5.83
C TYR A 117 7.59 -10.87 -4.49
N GLY A 118 6.50 -10.91 -3.74
CA GLY A 118 6.31 -10.13 -2.52
C GLY A 118 5.93 -8.68 -2.80
N ASP A 119 5.23 -8.43 -3.90
CA ASP A 119 4.69 -7.11 -4.22
C ASP A 119 3.45 -6.81 -3.39
N GLN A 120 2.60 -7.82 -3.22
CA GLN A 120 1.32 -7.70 -2.55
C GLN A 120 1.07 -8.86 -1.59
N THR A 121 0.50 -8.52 -0.44
CA THR A 121 -0.01 -9.50 0.54
C THR A 121 -1.44 -9.16 0.89
N SER A 122 -2.35 -10.10 0.64
CA SER A 122 -3.70 -10.08 1.18
C SER A 122 -3.77 -10.83 2.50
N TYR A 123 -4.28 -10.15 3.52
CA TYR A 123 -4.56 -10.73 4.81
C TYR A 123 -6.05 -11.03 4.95
N LEU A 124 -6.40 -12.25 5.34
CA LEU A 124 -7.78 -12.72 5.44
C LEU A 124 -8.08 -13.20 6.86
N ALA A 125 -9.12 -12.65 7.48
CA ALA A 125 -9.64 -13.10 8.76
C ALA A 125 -11.13 -13.41 8.66
N THR A 126 -11.57 -14.56 9.17
CA THR A 126 -13.00 -14.94 9.22
C THR A 126 -13.55 -14.79 10.61
N PHE A 127 -14.83 -14.47 10.68
CA PHE A 127 -15.49 -14.08 11.92
C PHE A 127 -16.90 -14.66 12.01
N ALA A 128 -17.31 -14.98 13.23
CA ALA A 128 -18.66 -15.47 13.52
C ALA A 128 -19.25 -14.77 14.74
N TYR A 129 -20.58 -14.64 14.73
CA TYR A 129 -21.35 -14.29 15.93
C TYR A 129 -21.80 -15.57 16.62
N ASP A 130 -21.83 -15.57 17.96
CA ASP A 130 -22.29 -16.72 18.73
C ASP A 130 -23.81 -16.93 18.60
N GLU A 131 -24.54 -15.83 18.41
CA GLU A 131 -26.00 -15.80 18.35
C GLU A 131 -26.47 -15.59 16.92
N ALA A 132 -27.53 -16.28 16.50
CA ALA A 132 -28.08 -16.18 15.15
C ALA A 132 -28.53 -14.75 14.78
N ALA A 133 -28.95 -13.96 15.77
CA ALA A 133 -29.29 -12.54 15.57
C ALA A 133 -28.07 -11.67 15.21
N GLY A 134 -26.85 -12.16 15.44
CA GLY A 134 -25.62 -11.47 15.05
C GLY A 134 -25.41 -11.45 13.53
N GLY A 135 -25.74 -12.54 12.84
CA GLY A 135 -25.65 -12.67 11.39
C GLY A 135 -24.80 -13.86 10.95
N PRO A 136 -24.68 -14.09 9.63
CA PRO A 136 -23.85 -15.15 9.07
C PRO A 136 -22.36 -14.90 9.29
N GLU A 137 -21.53 -15.93 9.10
CA GLU A 137 -20.08 -15.76 9.07
C GLU A 137 -19.64 -14.87 7.90
N HIS A 138 -18.66 -14.00 8.18
CA HIS A 138 -18.08 -13.09 7.19
C HIS A 138 -16.55 -13.11 7.26
N ALA A 139 -15.92 -12.73 6.16
CA ALA A 139 -14.49 -12.53 6.04
C ALA A 139 -14.17 -11.02 5.95
N MET A 140 -13.02 -10.65 6.49
CA MET A 140 -12.33 -9.40 6.20
C MET A 140 -11.09 -9.74 5.39
N VAL A 141 -10.91 -9.10 4.24
CA VAL A 141 -9.72 -9.18 3.41
C VAL A 141 -9.11 -7.80 3.31
N ALA A 142 -7.82 -7.67 3.61
CA ALA A 142 -7.06 -6.43 3.46
C ALA A 142 -5.87 -6.67 2.52
N LEU A 143 -5.83 -5.99 1.39
CA LEU A 143 -4.76 -6.06 0.40
C LEU A 143 -3.71 -4.99 0.70
N VAL A 144 -2.52 -5.43 1.07
CA VAL A 144 -1.34 -4.58 1.28
C VAL A 144 -0.49 -4.60 0.02
N ASP A 145 -0.10 -3.43 -0.47
CA ASP A 145 0.84 -3.25 -1.57
C ASP A 145 2.18 -2.73 -1.01
N HIS A 146 3.21 -3.59 -1.05
CA HIS A 146 4.53 -3.32 -0.50
C HIS A 146 5.39 -2.43 -1.41
N ASN A 147 5.00 -2.23 -2.67
CA ASN A 147 5.71 -1.31 -3.58
C ASN A 147 5.43 0.15 -3.23
N ILE A 148 4.25 0.43 -2.66
CA ILE A 148 3.87 1.79 -2.26
C ILE A 148 3.59 1.92 -0.75
N GLY A 149 3.64 0.81 0.00
CA GLY A 149 3.58 0.83 1.45
C GLY A 149 2.21 1.16 2.01
N ILE A 150 1.12 0.75 1.36
CA ILE A 150 -0.24 1.08 1.78
C ILE A 150 -1.16 -0.14 1.77
N THR A 151 -2.29 -0.04 2.47
CA THR A 151 -3.40 -0.97 2.28
C THR A 151 -4.21 -0.46 1.10
N LYS A 152 -4.05 -1.13 -0.04
CA LYS A 152 -4.63 -0.73 -1.32
C LYS A 152 -6.14 -0.92 -1.36
N ASP A 153 -6.63 -2.01 -0.76
CA ASP A 153 -8.06 -2.27 -0.67
C ASP A 153 -8.43 -3.05 0.60
N ILE A 154 -9.67 -2.91 1.04
CA ILE A 154 -10.28 -3.66 2.13
C ILE A 154 -11.69 -4.07 1.73
N PHE A 155 -12.02 -5.32 1.98
CA PHE A 155 -13.35 -5.86 1.78
C PHE A 155 -13.84 -6.62 3.02
N VAL A 156 -15.09 -6.40 3.41
CA VAL A 156 -15.78 -7.21 4.43
C VAL A 156 -17.09 -7.75 3.89
N GLY A 157 -17.23 -9.06 3.85
CA GLY A 157 -18.43 -9.70 3.31
C GLY A 157 -18.48 -11.20 3.57
N GLY A 158 -19.56 -11.86 3.14
CA GLY A 158 -19.75 -13.29 3.33
C GLY A 158 -20.49 -13.96 2.17
N PRO A 159 -20.67 -15.30 2.22
CA PRO A 159 -20.24 -16.18 3.31
C PRO A 159 -18.71 -16.37 3.38
N ALA A 160 -18.17 -16.40 4.60
CA ALA A 160 -16.72 -16.55 4.84
C ALA A 160 -16.10 -17.77 4.15
N GLU A 161 -16.74 -18.93 4.27
CA GLU A 161 -16.27 -20.19 3.68
C GLU A 161 -16.12 -20.10 2.16
N ARG A 162 -17.09 -19.46 1.48
CA ARG A 162 -17.06 -19.30 0.02
C ARG A 162 -15.89 -18.43 -0.42
N ILE A 163 -15.63 -17.34 0.29
CA ILE A 163 -14.49 -16.45 0.00
C ILE A 163 -13.19 -17.22 0.19
N LEU A 164 -13.07 -17.96 1.30
CA LEU A 164 -11.87 -18.76 1.60
C LEU A 164 -11.63 -19.87 0.55
N GLU A 165 -12.68 -20.55 0.11
CA GLU A 165 -12.59 -21.57 -0.94
C GLU A 165 -12.15 -20.97 -2.28
N GLN A 166 -12.71 -19.82 -2.66
CA GLN A 166 -12.31 -19.09 -3.87
C GLN A 166 -10.83 -18.69 -3.83
N VAL A 167 -10.36 -18.14 -2.70
CA VAL A 167 -8.95 -17.78 -2.52
C VAL A 167 -8.06 -19.00 -2.60
N ARG A 168 -8.42 -20.11 -1.94
CA ARG A 168 -7.65 -21.36 -2.00
C ARG A 168 -7.56 -21.91 -3.42
N GLN A 169 -8.68 -21.89 -4.15
CA GLN A 169 -8.72 -22.37 -5.53
C GLN A 169 -7.86 -21.51 -6.44
N MET A 170 -7.97 -20.19 -6.33
CA MET A 170 -7.14 -19.23 -7.07
C MET A 170 -5.65 -19.52 -6.84
N CYS A 171 -5.22 -19.62 -5.57
CA CYS A 171 -3.83 -19.86 -5.24
C CYS A 171 -3.33 -21.27 -5.62
N ALA A 172 -4.20 -22.27 -5.63
CA ALA A 172 -3.83 -23.62 -6.04
C ALA A 172 -3.60 -23.73 -7.56
N THR A 173 -4.20 -22.84 -8.36
CA THR A 173 -4.09 -22.84 -9.82
C THR A 173 -3.00 -21.92 -10.37
N ASP A 174 -2.46 -21.03 -9.54
CA ASP A 174 -1.46 -20.04 -9.94
C ASP A 174 -0.16 -20.24 -9.15
N GLU A 175 0.87 -20.77 -9.83
CA GLU A 175 2.19 -21.01 -9.24
C GLU A 175 2.94 -19.74 -8.81
N LEU A 176 2.47 -18.56 -9.26
CA LEU A 176 3.01 -17.27 -8.87
C LEU A 176 2.36 -16.71 -7.61
N THR A 177 1.50 -17.50 -6.95
CA THR A 177 0.88 -17.12 -5.69
C THR A 177 1.15 -18.14 -4.60
N TRP A 178 1.07 -17.70 -3.36
CA TRP A 178 1.16 -18.55 -2.18
C TRP A 178 -0.03 -18.31 -1.26
N PHE A 179 -0.39 -19.34 -0.48
CA PHE A 179 -1.45 -19.29 0.52
C PHE A 179 -1.01 -20.01 1.79
N ARG A 180 -1.23 -19.41 2.96
CA ARG A 180 -0.92 -20.04 4.26
C ARG A 180 -1.83 -19.55 5.37
N THR A 181 -1.88 -20.30 6.47
CA THR A 181 -2.40 -19.79 7.75
C THR A 181 -1.50 -18.66 8.27
N GLU A 182 -2.09 -17.70 8.98
CA GLU A 182 -1.37 -16.54 9.48
C GLU A 182 -1.62 -16.30 10.98
N ASP A 183 -0.62 -15.74 11.66
CA ASP A 183 -0.76 -15.27 13.04
C ASP A 183 -1.68 -14.03 13.09
N PRO A 184 -2.81 -14.06 13.84
CA PRO A 184 -3.69 -12.92 14.01
C PRO A 184 -2.98 -11.65 14.51
N ALA A 185 -1.93 -11.79 15.32
CA ALA A 185 -1.17 -10.63 15.81
C ALA A 185 -0.32 -9.99 14.70
N ARG A 186 0.21 -10.81 13.79
CA ARG A 186 0.95 -10.32 12.62
C ARG A 186 0.01 -9.63 11.65
N LEU A 187 -1.14 -10.23 11.35
CA LEU A 187 -2.18 -9.61 10.52
C LEU A 187 -2.57 -8.24 11.08
N HIS A 188 -2.88 -8.17 12.39
CA HIS A 188 -3.22 -6.91 13.04
C HIS A 188 -2.11 -5.87 12.87
N SER A 189 -0.86 -6.25 13.09
CA SER A 189 0.30 -5.36 12.96
C SER A 189 0.47 -4.82 11.54
N GLU A 190 0.52 -5.71 10.56
CA GLU A 190 0.81 -5.38 9.17
C GLU A 190 -0.31 -4.53 8.57
N VAL A 191 -1.57 -4.96 8.72
CA VAL A 191 -2.71 -4.21 8.18
C VAL A 191 -2.82 -2.85 8.86
N SER A 192 -2.66 -2.76 10.18
CA SER A 192 -2.76 -1.46 10.89
C SER A 192 -1.65 -0.48 10.50
N ARG A 193 -0.41 -0.97 10.33
CA ARG A 193 0.74 -0.14 9.89
C ARG A 193 0.47 0.50 8.54
N HIS A 194 0.07 -0.29 7.57
CA HIS A 194 -0.18 0.18 6.21
C HIS A 194 -1.47 1.00 6.09
N LEU A 195 -2.50 0.67 6.87
CA LEU A 195 -3.73 1.47 6.95
C LEU A 195 -3.47 2.88 7.50
N ALA A 196 -2.58 3.03 8.48
CA ALA A 196 -2.26 4.36 9.01
C ALA A 196 -1.67 5.27 7.92
N ILE A 197 -0.77 4.75 7.09
CA ILE A 197 -0.22 5.48 5.93
C ILE A 197 -1.33 5.79 4.92
N THR A 198 -2.22 4.81 4.68
CA THR A 198 -3.35 4.96 3.74
C THR A 198 -4.31 6.08 4.18
N ASP A 199 -4.60 6.16 5.48
CA ASP A 199 -5.50 7.16 6.05
C ASP A 199 -4.97 8.59 5.89
N ASP A 200 -3.65 8.76 5.72
CA ASP A 200 -2.95 10.04 5.58
C ASP A 200 -2.66 10.46 4.12
N LEU A 201 -2.95 9.61 3.13
CA LEU A 201 -2.73 9.95 1.71
C LEU A 201 -3.59 11.13 1.26
N GLY A 202 -3.11 11.99 0.36
CA GLY A 202 -3.97 13.03 -0.23
C GLY A 202 -5.15 12.42 -1.00
N ASP A 203 -4.86 11.42 -1.82
CA ASP A 203 -5.83 10.67 -2.60
C ASP A 203 -5.81 9.19 -2.18
N LEU A 204 -6.99 8.61 -1.97
CA LEU A 204 -7.11 7.17 -1.75
C LEU A 204 -6.82 6.41 -3.05
N PRO A 205 -6.36 5.15 -2.96
CA PRO A 205 -6.33 4.25 -4.11
C PRO A 205 -7.69 4.27 -4.83
N GLY A 206 -7.66 4.54 -6.13
CA GLY A 206 -8.86 4.47 -6.96
C GLY A 206 -9.29 3.00 -7.10
N GLU A 207 -10.60 2.76 -7.00
CA GLU A 207 -11.24 1.43 -7.06
C GLU A 207 -11.22 0.63 -5.74
N GLY A 208 -12.20 -0.27 -5.56
CA GLY A 208 -12.29 -1.15 -4.40
C GLY A 208 -13.36 -0.76 -3.36
N SER A 209 -13.33 -1.46 -2.23
CA SER A 209 -14.28 -1.30 -1.11
C SER A 209 -13.65 -0.62 0.10
N LEU A 210 -12.38 -0.21 0.01
CA LEU A 210 -11.60 0.41 1.08
C LEU A 210 -12.42 1.44 1.87
N ALA A 211 -12.92 2.48 1.21
CA ALA A 211 -13.65 3.54 1.90
C ALA A 211 -14.93 3.02 2.58
N THR A 212 -15.70 2.19 1.89
CA THR A 212 -16.97 1.64 2.38
C THR A 212 -16.78 0.73 3.59
N ASP A 213 -15.73 -0.11 3.59
CA ASP A 213 -15.52 -1.16 4.58
C ASP A 213 -14.48 -0.81 5.65
N ARG A 214 -13.77 0.32 5.50
CA ARG A 214 -12.72 0.77 6.42
C ARG A 214 -13.13 0.72 7.89
N THR A 215 -14.35 1.15 8.20
CA THR A 215 -14.81 1.28 9.58
C THR A 215 -15.06 -0.09 10.20
N ILE A 216 -15.79 -0.97 9.49
CA ILE A 216 -16.03 -2.33 9.99
C ILE A 216 -14.73 -3.14 10.06
N ALA A 217 -13.81 -2.97 9.10
CA ALA A 217 -12.50 -3.61 9.15
C ALA A 217 -11.67 -3.14 10.35
N GLY A 218 -11.68 -1.84 10.66
CA GLY A 218 -11.08 -1.32 11.89
C GLY A 218 -11.67 -1.95 13.15
N ALA A 219 -12.99 -2.11 13.21
CA ALA A 219 -13.67 -2.78 14.32
C ALA A 219 -13.30 -4.27 14.42
N ARG A 220 -13.03 -4.97 13.31
CA ARG A 220 -12.56 -6.36 13.31
C ARG A 220 -11.09 -6.48 13.71
N LEU A 221 -10.23 -5.60 13.20
CA LEU A 221 -8.82 -5.53 13.58
C LEU A 221 -8.68 -5.31 15.09
N ALA A 222 -9.50 -4.44 15.69
CA ALA A 222 -9.46 -4.18 17.13
C ALA A 222 -9.75 -5.40 18.02
N LEU A 223 -10.32 -6.48 17.48
CA LEU A 223 -10.56 -7.74 18.20
C LEU A 223 -9.35 -8.68 18.18
N LEU A 224 -8.40 -8.44 17.29
CA LEU A 224 -7.22 -9.26 17.13
C LEU A 224 -6.16 -8.91 18.18
N PRO A 225 -5.34 -9.88 18.62
CA PRO A 225 -4.26 -9.61 19.55
C PRO A 225 -3.29 -8.60 18.95
N ARG A 226 -2.81 -7.66 19.76
CA ARG A 226 -1.69 -6.79 19.36
C ARG A 226 -0.39 -7.57 19.48
N PRO A 227 0.57 -7.40 18.55
CA PRO A 227 1.88 -8.01 18.70
C PRO A 227 2.55 -7.47 19.97
N VAL A 228 3.19 -8.37 20.73
CA VAL A 228 3.93 -8.01 21.96
C VAL A 228 5.16 -7.17 21.65
N ARG A 229 5.67 -7.27 20.41
CA ARG A 229 6.81 -6.51 19.91
C ARG A 229 6.41 -5.78 18.65
N THR A 230 6.73 -4.50 18.59
CA THR A 230 6.72 -3.75 17.33
C THR A 230 7.71 -4.42 16.37
N PRO A 231 7.31 -4.72 15.13
CA PRO A 231 8.26 -5.11 14.08
C PRO A 231 9.37 -4.04 14.02
N VAL A 232 10.61 -4.49 13.95
CA VAL A 232 11.75 -3.59 13.73
C VAL A 232 11.83 -3.37 12.23
N ASP A 233 11.76 -2.12 11.79
CA ASP A 233 11.96 -1.79 10.38
C ASP A 233 13.35 -2.32 9.95
N PRO A 234 13.46 -2.92 8.75
CA PRO A 234 14.73 -3.45 8.30
C PRO A 234 15.78 -2.32 8.24
N GLU A 235 16.90 -2.51 8.92
CA GLU A 235 18.00 -1.55 8.85
C GLU A 235 18.56 -1.51 7.42
N PRO A 236 18.84 -0.32 6.87
CA PRO A 236 19.48 -0.22 5.56
C PRO A 236 20.81 -0.99 5.54
N LEU A 237 21.10 -1.63 4.41
CA LEU A 237 22.37 -2.33 4.22
C LEU A 237 23.55 -1.40 4.52
N THR A 238 24.47 -1.87 5.36
CA THR A 238 25.74 -1.19 5.60
C THR A 238 26.58 -1.16 4.32
N PRO A 239 27.54 -0.22 4.18
CA PRO A 239 28.44 -0.18 3.03
C PRO A 239 29.21 -1.50 2.81
N ALA A 240 29.56 -2.18 3.90
CA ALA A 240 30.24 -3.48 3.84
C ALA A 240 29.33 -4.58 3.28
N GLU A 241 28.06 -4.63 3.71
CA GLU A 241 27.08 -5.58 3.19
C GLU A 241 26.74 -5.31 1.72
N ARG A 242 26.56 -4.03 1.34
CA ARG A 242 26.39 -3.64 -0.07
C ARG A 242 27.55 -4.13 -0.94
N THR A 243 28.79 -3.90 -0.49
CA THR A 243 29.99 -4.35 -1.20
C THR A 243 30.06 -5.87 -1.32
N ALA A 244 29.74 -6.59 -0.23
CA ALA A 244 29.72 -8.04 -0.23
C ALA A 244 28.64 -8.61 -1.17
N LEU A 245 27.47 -7.98 -1.20
CA LEU A 245 26.36 -8.38 -2.07
C LEU A 245 26.70 -8.19 -3.55
N VAL A 246 27.25 -7.03 -3.91
CA VAL A 246 27.71 -6.76 -5.29
C VAL A 246 28.79 -7.77 -5.71
N ARG A 247 29.76 -8.07 -4.83
CA ARG A 247 30.79 -9.08 -5.13
C ARG A 247 30.19 -10.47 -5.37
N GLN A 248 29.21 -10.88 -4.56
CA GLN A 248 28.53 -12.16 -4.74
C GLN A 248 27.73 -12.21 -6.05
N PHE A 249 27.08 -11.10 -6.42
CA PHE A 249 26.39 -10.96 -7.69
C PHE A 249 27.36 -11.06 -8.88
N LEU A 250 28.48 -10.32 -8.88
CA LEU A 250 29.44 -10.35 -9.98
C LEU A 250 30.11 -11.71 -10.15
N ALA A 251 30.23 -12.50 -9.08
CA ALA A 251 30.71 -13.88 -9.14
C ALA A 251 29.64 -14.91 -9.58
N SER A 252 28.43 -14.47 -9.91
CA SER A 252 27.30 -15.35 -10.19
C SER A 252 27.18 -15.73 -11.68
N PRO A 253 26.58 -16.89 -11.98
CA PRO A 253 26.22 -17.28 -13.35
C PRO A 253 25.39 -16.24 -14.11
N GLU A 254 24.54 -15.46 -13.42
CA GLU A 254 23.72 -14.42 -14.05
C GLU A 254 24.57 -13.25 -14.52
N ALA A 255 25.53 -12.80 -13.70
CA ALA A 255 26.48 -11.77 -14.14
C ALA A 255 27.31 -12.26 -15.33
N ALA A 256 27.80 -13.51 -15.29
CA ALA A 256 28.56 -14.11 -16.38
C ALA A 256 27.75 -14.27 -17.67
N ARG A 257 26.47 -14.66 -17.57
CA ARG A 257 25.56 -14.78 -18.73
C ARG A 257 25.41 -13.47 -19.49
N PHE A 258 25.48 -12.34 -18.80
CA PHE A 258 25.40 -11.00 -19.38
C PHE A 258 26.78 -10.34 -19.59
N GLY A 259 27.88 -11.08 -19.35
CA GLY A 259 29.26 -10.61 -19.54
C GLY A 259 29.69 -9.50 -18.58
N LEU A 260 29.06 -9.42 -17.40
CA LEU A 260 29.31 -8.36 -16.42
C LEU A 260 30.52 -8.66 -15.51
N ASP A 261 30.93 -9.93 -15.41
CA ASP A 261 32.04 -10.39 -14.58
C ASP A 261 33.42 -10.07 -15.18
N THR A 262 33.48 -9.83 -16.50
CA THR A 262 34.70 -9.55 -17.24
C THR A 262 34.90 -8.07 -17.58
N MET A 263 33.98 -7.18 -17.18
CA MET A 263 34.06 -5.75 -17.49
C MET A 263 35.23 -5.08 -16.75
N ASP A 264 35.96 -4.22 -17.44
CA ASP A 264 37.11 -3.48 -16.92
C ASP A 264 37.10 -2.01 -17.35
N GLY A 265 38.07 -1.22 -16.86
CA GLY A 265 38.24 0.17 -17.27
C GLY A 265 37.00 1.07 -17.01
N PRO A 266 36.63 1.96 -17.96
CA PRO A 266 35.46 2.84 -17.82
C PRO A 266 34.14 2.09 -17.67
N GLU A 267 33.98 0.96 -18.36
CA GLU A 267 32.78 0.12 -18.30
C GLU A 267 32.52 -0.41 -16.87
N LEU A 268 33.58 -0.67 -16.10
CA LEU A 268 33.46 -1.07 -14.71
C LEU A 268 32.86 0.03 -13.82
N ALA A 269 33.18 1.30 -14.09
CA ALA A 269 32.61 2.43 -13.35
C ALA A 269 31.09 2.53 -13.61
N SER A 270 30.67 2.47 -14.87
CA SER A 270 29.24 2.45 -15.26
C SER A 270 28.50 1.25 -14.69
N LEU A 271 29.13 0.06 -14.64
CA LEU A 271 28.55 -1.12 -14.01
C LEU A 271 28.29 -0.90 -12.52
N HIS A 272 29.27 -0.38 -11.78
CA HIS A 272 29.13 -0.09 -10.37
C HIS A 272 28.10 1.02 -10.10
N PHE A 273 28.04 2.04 -10.95
CA PHE A 273 27.02 3.07 -10.89
C PHE A 273 25.62 2.50 -11.12
N CYS A 274 25.40 1.73 -12.20
CA CYS A 274 24.13 1.04 -12.44
C CYS A 274 23.69 0.17 -11.25
N LEU A 275 24.61 -0.61 -10.67
CA LEU A 275 24.33 -1.42 -9.48
C LEU A 275 23.96 -0.58 -8.25
N SER A 276 24.59 0.57 -8.05
CA SER A 276 24.20 1.48 -6.97
C SER A 276 22.76 1.99 -7.15
N LEU A 277 22.36 2.34 -8.38
CA LEU A 277 20.98 2.76 -8.68
C LEU A 277 19.95 1.67 -8.34
N LEU A 278 20.24 0.40 -8.66
CA LEU A 278 19.37 -0.72 -8.30
C LEU A 278 19.21 -0.85 -6.77
N LEU A 279 20.32 -0.76 -6.03
CA LEU A 279 20.30 -0.87 -4.57
C LEU A 279 19.63 0.33 -3.91
N ASP A 280 19.79 1.53 -4.46
CA ASP A 280 19.18 2.75 -3.95
C ASP A 280 17.69 2.80 -4.23
N HIS A 281 17.26 2.28 -5.39
CA HIS A 281 15.84 2.09 -5.66
C HIS A 281 15.22 1.11 -4.66
N ALA A 282 15.84 -0.06 -4.45
CA ALA A 282 15.34 -1.04 -3.49
C ALA A 282 15.31 -0.52 -2.04
N ALA A 283 16.28 0.33 -1.67
CA ALA A 283 16.32 0.97 -0.36
C ALA A 283 15.27 2.08 -0.17
N SER A 284 14.60 2.51 -1.24
CA SER A 284 13.55 3.55 -1.16
C SER A 284 12.18 3.01 -0.73
N PHE A 285 11.99 1.69 -0.70
CA PHE A 285 10.77 1.06 -0.23
C PHE A 285 10.71 0.98 1.31
N PRO A 286 9.51 1.05 1.92
CA PRO A 286 9.36 0.90 3.38
C PRO A 286 9.86 -0.44 3.91
N ASP A 287 9.60 -1.53 3.18
CA ASP A 287 10.09 -2.88 3.48
C ASP A 287 11.28 -3.19 2.55
N ALA A 288 12.37 -2.44 2.69
CA ALA A 288 13.53 -2.51 1.80
C ALA A 288 14.13 -3.93 1.74
N ASP A 289 14.12 -4.53 0.55
CA ASP A 289 14.80 -5.79 0.24
C ASP A 289 15.50 -5.65 -1.13
N PRO A 290 16.84 -5.65 -1.18
CA PRO A 290 17.61 -5.50 -2.43
C PRO A 290 17.38 -6.65 -3.43
N LEU A 291 16.82 -7.77 -2.99
CA LEU A 291 16.52 -8.95 -3.79
C LEU A 291 15.04 -9.02 -4.21
N ARG A 292 14.19 -8.06 -3.82
CA ARG A 292 12.77 -8.04 -4.18
C ARG A 292 12.57 -7.35 -5.53
N TRP A 293 12.83 -8.10 -6.60
CA TRP A 293 12.61 -7.66 -7.97
C TRP A 293 11.46 -8.44 -8.63
N SER A 294 10.56 -7.70 -9.24
CA SER A 294 9.36 -8.17 -9.94
C SER A 294 9.19 -7.38 -11.25
N PRO A 295 8.25 -7.75 -12.15
CA PRO A 295 7.90 -6.92 -13.29
C PRO A 295 7.52 -5.49 -12.88
N THR A 296 6.70 -5.32 -11.83
CA THR A 296 6.26 -4.00 -11.36
C THR A 296 7.39 -3.19 -10.75
N VAL A 297 8.27 -3.80 -9.94
CA VAL A 297 9.44 -3.08 -9.39
C VAL A 297 10.40 -2.65 -10.50
N ALA A 298 10.61 -3.51 -11.52
CA ALA A 298 11.41 -3.14 -12.69
C ALA A 298 10.79 -1.97 -13.48
N GLU A 299 9.46 -1.94 -13.60
CA GLU A 299 8.72 -0.83 -14.23
C GLU A 299 8.87 0.48 -13.45
N LEU A 300 8.64 0.43 -12.13
CA LEU A 300 8.83 1.59 -11.24
C LEU A 300 10.26 2.14 -11.32
N PHE A 301 11.25 1.24 -11.46
CA PHE A 301 12.64 1.61 -11.61
C PHE A 301 12.93 2.26 -12.97
N LEU A 302 12.69 1.52 -14.06
CA LEU A 302 13.09 1.93 -15.41
C LEU A 302 12.26 3.08 -15.96
N LEU A 303 10.96 3.14 -15.67
CA LEU A 303 10.06 4.09 -16.33
C LEU A 303 9.79 5.34 -15.48
N ASP A 304 10.24 5.38 -14.22
CA ASP A 304 9.98 6.53 -13.35
C ASP A 304 11.15 6.89 -12.42
N TRP A 305 11.53 6.01 -11.49
CA TRP A 305 12.47 6.35 -10.42
C TRP A 305 13.82 6.82 -10.95
N VAL A 306 14.41 6.09 -11.90
CA VAL A 306 15.76 6.41 -12.40
C VAL A 306 15.81 7.78 -13.06
N HIS A 307 14.78 8.15 -13.83
CA HIS A 307 14.72 9.44 -14.51
C HIS A 307 14.56 10.62 -13.53
N ARG A 308 13.95 10.39 -12.37
CA ARG A 308 13.76 11.42 -11.34
C ARG A 308 14.95 11.55 -10.39
N ARG A 309 15.81 10.53 -10.30
CA ARG A 309 16.82 10.39 -9.25
C ARG A 309 18.26 10.38 -9.76
N ALA A 310 18.48 10.04 -11.02
CA ALA A 310 19.82 9.95 -11.61
C ALA A 310 19.89 10.69 -12.95
N VAL A 311 21.07 11.23 -13.23
CA VAL A 311 21.47 11.62 -14.59
C VAL A 311 22.34 10.50 -15.11
N LEU A 312 21.94 9.90 -16.24
CA LEU A 312 22.69 8.84 -16.89
C LEU A 312 23.46 9.45 -18.07
N ASP A 313 24.72 9.07 -18.24
CA ASP A 313 25.36 9.25 -19.53
C ASP A 313 24.87 8.19 -20.55
N MET A 314 25.42 8.22 -21.76
CA MET A 314 25.01 7.31 -22.83
C MET A 314 25.42 5.86 -22.52
N ASP A 315 26.57 5.66 -21.88
CA ASP A 315 27.12 4.34 -21.58
C ASP A 315 26.34 3.70 -20.42
N ASP A 316 26.04 4.47 -19.37
CA ASP A 316 25.17 4.08 -18.27
C ASP A 316 23.77 3.72 -18.76
N ALA A 317 23.18 4.56 -19.61
CA ALA A 317 21.85 4.30 -20.16
C ALA A 317 21.82 3.04 -21.03
N ALA A 318 22.86 2.81 -21.84
CA ALA A 318 22.96 1.58 -22.65
C ALA A 318 23.17 0.33 -21.79
N LEU A 319 23.90 0.46 -20.67
CA LEU A 319 24.26 -0.64 -19.79
C LEU A 319 23.15 -1.03 -18.81
N LEU A 320 22.36 -0.06 -18.33
CA LEU A 320 21.45 -0.22 -17.21
C LEU A 320 20.42 -1.36 -17.39
N PRO A 321 19.71 -1.50 -18.53
CA PRO A 321 18.77 -2.61 -18.71
C PRO A 321 19.45 -3.98 -18.65
N ARG A 322 20.67 -4.09 -19.19
CA ARG A 322 21.46 -5.33 -19.14
C ARG A 322 21.82 -5.71 -17.70
N VAL A 323 22.25 -4.73 -16.91
CA VAL A 323 22.58 -4.91 -15.48
C VAL A 323 21.34 -5.30 -14.68
N LEU A 324 20.21 -4.64 -14.93
CA LEU A 324 18.94 -4.94 -14.28
C LEU A 324 18.47 -6.38 -14.55
N ARG A 325 18.50 -6.85 -15.81
CA ARG A 325 18.13 -8.23 -16.15
C ARG A 325 19.00 -9.26 -15.41
N ALA A 326 20.31 -9.05 -15.41
CA ALA A 326 21.24 -9.92 -14.68
C ALA A 326 20.95 -9.92 -13.17
N TRP A 327 20.74 -8.74 -12.59
CA TRP A 327 20.44 -8.59 -11.16
C TRP A 327 19.11 -9.23 -10.78
N ALA A 328 18.05 -9.01 -11.56
CA ALA A 328 16.74 -9.58 -11.32
C ALA A 328 16.77 -11.12 -11.39
N GLY A 329 17.50 -11.69 -12.35
CA GLY A 329 17.73 -13.14 -12.41
C GLY A 329 18.48 -13.67 -11.18
N TYR A 330 19.54 -12.97 -10.75
CA TYR A 330 20.30 -13.32 -9.54
C TYR A 330 19.40 -13.27 -8.29
N ALA A 331 18.61 -12.21 -8.16
CA ALA A 331 17.68 -11.99 -7.06
C ALA A 331 16.60 -13.08 -7.01
N ALA A 332 16.00 -13.42 -8.16
CA ALA A 332 15.03 -14.49 -8.28
C ALA A 332 15.59 -15.84 -7.81
N ARG A 333 16.81 -16.20 -8.24
CA ARG A 333 17.47 -17.43 -7.76
C ARG A 333 17.74 -17.38 -6.26
N ARG A 334 18.26 -16.25 -5.75
CA ARG A 334 18.57 -16.08 -4.31
C ARG A 334 17.34 -16.19 -3.42
N ARG A 335 16.17 -15.77 -3.91
CA ARG A 335 14.89 -15.89 -3.21
C ARG A 335 14.17 -17.21 -3.49
N GLY A 336 14.70 -18.05 -4.38
CA GLY A 336 14.12 -19.34 -4.73
C GLY A 336 12.79 -19.21 -5.48
N LEU A 337 12.63 -18.17 -6.30
CA LEU A 337 11.42 -17.96 -7.09
C LEU A 337 11.28 -19.04 -8.19
N PRO A 338 10.04 -19.37 -8.60
CA PRO A 338 9.80 -20.24 -9.76
C PRO A 338 10.47 -19.70 -11.03
N GLU A 339 10.86 -20.60 -11.94
CA GLU A 339 11.50 -20.22 -13.22
C GLU A 339 10.60 -19.34 -14.09
N SER A 340 9.29 -19.58 -14.05
CA SER A 340 8.28 -18.76 -14.72
C SER A 340 8.27 -17.32 -14.18
N ALA A 341 8.39 -17.14 -12.87
CA ALA A 341 8.48 -15.83 -12.24
C ALA A 341 9.73 -15.06 -12.71
N ALA A 342 10.89 -15.73 -12.71
CA ALA A 342 12.14 -15.15 -13.17
C ALA A 342 12.06 -14.76 -14.66
N SER A 343 11.45 -15.62 -15.48
CA SER A 343 11.28 -15.43 -16.92
C SER A 343 10.29 -14.30 -17.25
N GLN A 344 9.21 -14.15 -16.47
CA GLN A 344 8.28 -13.03 -16.58
C GLN A 344 8.95 -11.71 -16.26
N THR A 345 9.73 -11.63 -15.17
CA THR A 345 10.51 -10.41 -14.84
C THR A 345 11.51 -10.06 -15.94
N ASP A 346 12.27 -11.05 -16.45
CA ASP A 346 13.24 -10.83 -17.52
C ASP A 346 12.57 -10.32 -18.82
N SER A 347 11.44 -10.93 -19.20
CA SER A 347 10.67 -10.54 -20.38
C SER A 347 10.08 -9.14 -20.25
N ALA A 348 9.50 -8.82 -19.08
CA ALA A 348 8.95 -7.50 -18.80
C ALA A 348 10.05 -6.42 -18.90
N ILE A 349 11.23 -6.66 -18.33
CA ILE A 349 12.37 -5.73 -18.44
C ILE A 349 12.74 -5.50 -19.92
N GLU A 350 12.82 -6.57 -20.72
CA GLU A 350 13.13 -6.47 -22.14
C GLU A 350 12.08 -5.66 -22.92
N GLU A 351 10.79 -5.86 -22.64
CA GLU A 351 9.69 -5.12 -23.25
C GLU A 351 9.70 -3.62 -22.90
N MET A 352 10.22 -3.25 -21.72
CA MET A 352 10.30 -1.86 -21.26
C MET A 352 11.49 -1.08 -21.84
N VAL A 353 12.50 -1.75 -22.40
CA VAL A 353 13.73 -1.08 -22.90
C VAL A 353 13.46 0.04 -23.92
N PRO A 354 12.58 -0.13 -24.93
CA PRO A 354 12.30 0.94 -25.88
C PRO A 354 11.71 2.19 -25.23
N GLU A 355 10.82 2.02 -24.25
CA GLU A 355 10.19 3.14 -23.54
C GLU A 355 11.18 3.82 -22.60
N PHE A 356 12.02 3.05 -21.89
CA PHE A 356 13.13 3.59 -21.12
C PHE A 356 14.07 4.45 -21.99
N ALA A 357 14.45 3.96 -23.18
CA ALA A 357 15.29 4.71 -24.10
C ALA A 357 14.62 6.01 -24.59
N ARG A 358 13.30 5.95 -24.86
CA ARG A 358 12.51 7.14 -25.19
C ARG A 358 12.55 8.15 -24.06
N LEU A 359 12.20 7.77 -22.83
CA LEU A 359 12.16 8.63 -21.65
C LEU A 359 13.54 9.23 -21.32
N TYR A 360 14.60 8.44 -21.46
CA TYR A 360 15.97 8.91 -21.33
C TYR A 360 16.26 10.05 -22.31
N SER A 361 15.92 9.85 -23.59
CA SER A 361 16.19 10.81 -24.67
C SER A 361 15.34 12.08 -24.60
N THR A 362 14.06 11.97 -24.21
CA THR A 362 13.15 13.13 -24.13
C THR A 362 13.31 13.92 -22.85
N GLY A 363 13.79 13.28 -21.78
CA GLY A 363 13.87 13.88 -20.45
C GLY A 363 12.50 14.18 -19.81
N GLU A 364 11.41 13.66 -20.38
CA GLU A 364 10.02 13.96 -19.98
C GLU A 364 9.73 13.67 -18.50
N ARG A 365 10.40 12.67 -17.93
CA ARG A 365 10.24 12.23 -16.54
C ARG A 365 11.28 12.81 -15.57
N ARG A 366 12.17 13.69 -16.03
CA ARG A 366 13.21 14.27 -15.16
C ARG A 366 12.59 15.16 -14.09
N SER A 367 13.08 15.04 -12.86
CA SER A 367 12.78 16.04 -11.84
C SER A 367 13.43 17.39 -12.20
N PRO A 368 12.95 18.54 -11.70
CA PRO A 368 13.59 19.83 -11.94
C PRO A 368 15.08 19.85 -11.59
N ALA A 369 15.45 19.21 -10.48
CA ALA A 369 16.85 19.09 -10.07
C ALA A 369 17.66 18.23 -11.05
N THR A 370 17.14 17.08 -11.46
CA THR A 370 17.80 16.20 -12.43
C THR A 370 17.94 16.86 -13.79
N ALA A 371 16.94 17.66 -14.22
CA ALA A 371 17.00 18.43 -15.45
C ALA A 371 18.11 19.49 -15.40
N ALA A 372 18.26 20.19 -14.26
CA ALA A 372 19.33 21.17 -14.06
C ALA A 372 20.73 20.52 -14.12
N VAL A 373 20.92 19.38 -13.45
CA VAL A 373 22.20 18.63 -13.50
C VAL A 373 22.49 18.12 -14.91
N ALA A 374 21.49 17.59 -15.61
CA ALA A 374 21.66 17.16 -16.99
C ALA A 374 22.06 18.31 -17.93
N GLN A 375 21.53 19.52 -17.69
CA GLN A 375 21.92 20.71 -18.45
C GLN A 375 23.37 21.12 -18.15
N LEU A 376 23.78 21.10 -16.88
CA LEU A 376 25.18 21.36 -16.49
C LEU A 376 26.15 20.42 -17.23
N MET A 377 25.85 19.12 -17.23
CA MET A 377 26.66 18.12 -17.94
C MET A 377 26.64 18.34 -19.46
N ALA A 378 25.50 18.70 -20.04
CA ALA A 378 25.40 19.03 -21.47
C ALA A 378 26.23 20.28 -21.85
N ASP A 379 26.38 21.22 -20.92
CA ASP A 379 27.24 22.40 -21.07
C ASP A 379 28.73 22.08 -20.82
N GLY A 380 29.07 20.82 -20.55
CA GLY A 380 30.44 20.35 -20.32
C GLY A 380 30.97 20.64 -18.92
N VAL A 381 30.08 20.93 -17.97
CA VAL A 381 30.43 21.17 -16.56
C VAL A 381 30.33 19.87 -15.79
N ASP A 382 31.42 19.49 -15.13
CA ASP A 382 31.41 18.40 -14.17
C ASP A 382 30.74 18.88 -12.87
N PRO A 383 29.58 18.33 -12.46
CA PRO A 383 28.89 18.74 -11.24
C PRO A 383 29.67 18.39 -9.96
N ASP A 384 30.62 17.46 -10.03
CA ASP A 384 31.48 17.08 -8.90
C ASP A 384 32.77 17.93 -8.82
N ASP A 385 32.98 18.85 -9.77
CA ASP A 385 34.05 19.85 -9.75
C ASP A 385 33.50 21.22 -9.25
N PRO A 386 33.81 21.61 -7.99
CA PRO A 386 33.30 22.86 -7.42
C PRO A 386 33.77 24.11 -8.16
N GLU A 387 34.94 24.06 -8.82
CA GLU A 387 35.47 25.21 -9.56
C GLU A 387 34.76 25.37 -10.90
N ALA A 388 34.51 24.28 -11.62
CA ALA A 388 33.74 24.28 -12.87
C ALA A 388 32.29 24.73 -12.64
N LEU A 389 31.66 24.23 -11.57
CA LEU A 389 30.30 24.61 -11.18
C LEU A 389 30.21 26.11 -10.83
N HIS A 390 31.17 26.62 -10.06
CA HIS A 390 31.20 28.04 -9.69
C HIS A 390 31.42 28.95 -10.92
N ALA A 391 32.28 28.54 -11.85
CA ALA A 391 32.52 29.28 -13.09
C ALA A 391 31.28 29.33 -13.99
N TRP A 392 30.52 28.23 -14.09
CA TRP A 392 29.26 28.20 -14.83
C TRP A 392 28.17 29.06 -14.18
N ILE A 393 28.04 29.01 -12.85
CA ILE A 393 27.08 29.85 -12.10
C ILE A 393 27.38 31.34 -12.34
N GLU A 394 28.64 31.76 -12.31
CA GLU A 394 29.01 33.16 -12.56
C GLU A 394 28.78 33.56 -14.03
N ALA A 395 29.02 32.66 -14.99
CA ALA A 395 28.77 32.90 -16.41
C ALA A 395 27.27 33.01 -16.75
N ASN A 396 26.42 32.25 -16.06
CA ASN A 396 24.98 32.20 -16.29
C ASN A 396 24.17 33.05 -15.29
N ARG A 397 24.84 33.83 -14.45
CA ARG A 397 24.23 34.66 -13.39
C ARG A 397 23.17 35.64 -13.89
N HIS A 398 23.29 36.12 -15.13
CA HIS A 398 22.33 37.03 -15.75
C HIS A 398 21.06 36.33 -16.27
N HIS A 399 21.12 35.03 -16.55
CA HIS A 399 19.97 34.23 -17.00
C HIS A 399 19.18 33.62 -15.84
N LEU A 400 19.78 33.52 -14.65
CA LEU A 400 19.16 32.96 -13.44
C LEU A 400 18.35 33.96 -12.61
N THR A 401 18.43 35.27 -12.93
CA THR A 401 17.75 36.36 -12.18
C THR A 401 16.51 36.94 -12.87
N ASP A 402 16.15 36.45 -14.06
CA ASP A 402 15.04 36.95 -14.88
C ASP A 402 13.77 36.05 -14.87
N ASP A 403 13.72 35.04 -13.99
CA ASP A 403 12.51 34.32 -13.57
C ASP A 403 12.27 34.53 -12.06
#